data_AF-L0AGQ8-F1
#
_entry.id   AF-L0AGQ8-F1
#
_cell.length_a   1.000
_cell.length_b   1.000
_cell.length_c   1.000
_cell.angle_alpha   90.00
_cell.angle_beta   90.00
_cell.angle_gamma   90.00
#
_symmetry.space_group_name_H-M   'P 1'
#
loop_
_entity.id
_entity.type
_entity.pdbx_description
1 polymer ?
#
loop_
_entity_poly.entity_id
_entity_poly.type
_entity_poly.pdbx_seq_one_letter_code
_entity_poly.pdbx_strand_id
1 'polypeptide(L)'
;MRHIQVTIPTGKRETILELLDEEGIDYVVTDESSSREYDAVVSFPLPKNAVEPIRDSLQKVGLDEESYTVVADAETVASRQFDELQEEYATESVEEEQISHQELVTQAEELTPTFSVFFTMTLISAVVATVGLLLDSPAVVVGSMVIAPLIGPALSASIGTVVNDRDVFLTGMRYQFTGVAGGIIAAAIVA
;
A
#
# COMPACT_ATOMS: atom_id res chain seq x y z
N MET A 1 2.71 8.83 -4.85
CA MET A 1 4.08 9.39 -4.72
C MET A 1 4.68 8.83 -3.45
N ARG A 2 6.01 8.81 -3.33
CA ARG A 2 6.69 8.34 -2.12
C ARG A 2 7.57 9.45 -1.58
N HIS A 3 7.54 9.63 -0.28
CA HIS A 3 8.52 10.42 0.43
C HIS A 3 9.56 9.46 1.01
N ILE A 4 10.80 9.57 0.56
CA ILE A 4 11.90 8.75 1.04
C ILE A 4 12.73 9.59 2.01
N GLN A 5 13.04 9.02 3.16
CA GLN A 5 13.97 9.57 4.13
C GLN A 5 15.07 8.55 4.40
N VAL A 6 16.32 8.92 4.15
CA VAL A 6 17.46 8.03 4.27
C VAL A 6 18.57 8.66 5.11
N THR A 7 19.17 7.88 6.01
CA THR A 7 20.36 8.28 6.76
C THR A 7 21.61 8.07 5.91
N ILE A 8 22.46 9.09 5.78
CA ILE A 8 23.72 9.00 5.06
C ILE A 8 24.85 8.54 5.99
N PRO A 9 25.53 7.42 5.69
CA PRO A 9 26.73 6.99 6.40
C PRO A 9 27.86 8.03 6.33
N THR A 10 28.74 8.01 7.33
CA THR A 10 29.86 8.94 7.38
C THR A 10 30.77 8.85 6.16
N GLY A 11 31.07 10.01 5.54
CA GLY A 11 31.94 10.11 4.37
C GLY A 11 31.27 9.79 3.02
N LYS A 12 29.96 9.57 2.99
CA LYS A 12 29.17 9.31 1.76
C LYS A 12 28.26 10.47 1.33
N ARG A 13 28.25 11.56 2.10
CA ARG A 13 27.39 12.74 1.86
C ARG A 13 27.52 13.27 0.44
N GLU A 14 28.73 13.63 0.02
CA GLU A 14 28.95 14.27 -1.28
C GLU A 14 28.51 13.36 -2.44
N THR A 15 28.90 12.09 -2.41
CA THR A 15 28.52 11.10 -3.44
C THR A 15 27.01 10.90 -3.56
N ILE A 16 26.28 10.88 -2.44
CA ILE A 16 24.82 10.70 -2.46
C ILE A 16 24.11 11.96 -2.96
N LEU A 17 24.57 13.15 -2.55
CA LEU A 17 23.99 14.40 -3.02
C LEU A 17 24.24 14.62 -4.52
N GLU A 18 25.45 14.32 -4.99
CA GLU A 18 25.79 14.36 -6.42
C GLU A 18 24.88 13.43 -7.24
N LEU A 19 24.63 12.20 -6.77
CA LEU A 19 23.70 11.28 -7.44
C LEU A 19 22.28 11.85 -7.52
N LEU A 20 21.77 12.44 -6.44
CA LEU A 20 20.42 13.02 -6.42
C LEU A 20 20.34 14.25 -7.35
N ASP A 21 21.40 15.05 -7.43
CA ASP A 21 21.48 16.19 -8.36
C ASP A 21 21.56 15.73 -9.82
N GLU A 22 22.30 14.64 -10.12
CA GLU A 22 22.40 14.03 -11.45
C GLU A 22 21.05 13.48 -11.94
N GLU A 23 20.28 12.86 -11.04
CA GLU A 23 18.94 12.34 -11.30
C GLU A 23 17.84 13.44 -11.26
N GLY A 24 18.20 14.71 -11.04
CA GLY A 24 17.26 15.82 -11.03
C GLY A 24 16.26 15.81 -9.86
N ILE A 25 16.60 15.16 -8.75
CA ILE A 25 15.72 14.99 -7.59
C ILE A 25 15.89 16.14 -6.61
N ASP A 26 14.79 16.85 -6.31
CA ASP A 26 14.78 17.81 -5.20
C ASP A 26 14.89 17.10 -3.84
N TYR A 27 15.85 17.52 -3.01
CA TYR A 27 16.05 16.96 -1.68
C TYR A 27 16.22 18.02 -0.59
N VAL A 28 15.94 17.60 0.65
CA VAL A 28 16.20 18.37 1.86
C VAL A 28 17.23 17.61 2.70
N VAL A 29 18.33 18.27 3.04
CA VAL A 29 19.36 17.71 3.93
C VAL A 29 19.19 18.28 5.32
N THR A 30 19.12 17.40 6.32
CA THR A 30 19.17 17.74 7.74
C THR A 30 20.43 17.14 8.34
N ASP A 31 21.26 17.95 8.97
CA ASP A 31 22.47 17.44 9.64
C ASP A 31 22.06 16.55 10.84
N GLU A 32 22.76 15.42 10.98
CA GLU A 32 22.58 14.52 12.12
C GLU A 32 23.34 15.09 13.32
N SER A 33 22.71 15.15 14.49
CA SER A 33 23.31 15.74 15.70
C SER A 33 23.43 14.75 16.86
N SER A 34 22.85 13.57 16.70
CA SER A 34 23.07 12.42 17.56
C SER A 34 24.43 11.80 17.25
N SER A 35 25.06 11.17 18.24
CA SER A 35 26.43 10.65 18.11
C SER A 35 26.48 9.29 17.41
N ARG A 36 25.70 9.08 16.34
CA ARG A 36 25.67 7.85 15.56
C ARG A 36 26.68 7.92 14.40
N GLU A 37 26.89 6.80 13.71
CA GLU A 37 27.78 6.70 12.54
C GLU A 37 27.15 7.27 11.24
N TYR A 38 26.37 8.36 11.35
CA TYR A 38 25.69 9.01 10.23
C TYR A 38 26.00 10.51 10.19
N ASP A 39 26.18 11.06 9.00
CA ASP A 39 26.51 12.49 8.83
C ASP A 39 25.26 13.37 8.64
N ALA A 40 24.23 12.83 8.00
CA ALA A 40 23.03 13.59 7.65
C ALA A 40 21.83 12.67 7.40
N VAL A 41 20.64 13.26 7.38
CA VAL A 41 19.42 12.64 6.90
C VAL A 41 18.96 13.41 5.68
N VAL A 42 18.68 12.69 4.59
CA VAL A 42 18.20 13.29 3.34
C VAL A 42 16.80 12.80 3.04
N SER A 43 15.93 13.76 2.74
CA SER A 43 14.52 13.54 2.50
C SER A 43 14.15 14.07 1.12
N PHE A 44 13.54 13.23 0.28
CA PHE A 44 13.17 13.59 -1.10
C PHE A 44 11.90 12.89 -1.54
N PRO A 45 11.05 13.55 -2.34
CA PRO A 45 9.89 12.92 -2.96
C PRO A 45 10.27 12.22 -4.27
N LEU A 46 9.71 11.04 -4.51
CA LEU A 46 9.80 10.32 -5.79
C LEU A 46 8.43 9.91 -6.34
N PRO A 47 8.28 9.90 -7.67
CA PRO A 47 7.26 9.10 -8.35
C PRO A 47 7.35 7.63 -7.94
N LYS A 48 6.24 6.88 -7.97
CA LYS A 48 6.23 5.48 -7.49
C LYS A 48 7.19 4.59 -8.29
N ASN A 49 7.22 4.77 -9.60
CA ASN A 49 8.08 4.06 -10.54
C ASN A 49 9.56 4.45 -10.45
N ALA A 50 9.89 5.60 -9.87
CA ALA A 50 11.29 6.01 -9.66
C ALA A 50 11.90 5.42 -8.38
N VAL A 51 11.09 4.85 -7.48
CA VAL A 51 11.57 4.37 -6.17
C VAL A 51 12.64 3.29 -6.30
N GLU A 52 12.39 2.27 -7.13
CA GLU A 52 13.29 1.14 -7.29
C GLU A 52 14.57 1.51 -8.07
N PRO A 53 14.51 2.19 -9.23
CA PRO A 53 15.69 2.68 -9.93
C PRO A 53 16.60 3.52 -9.03
N ILE A 54 16.03 4.48 -8.31
CA ILE A 54 16.80 5.37 -7.42
C ILE A 54 17.34 4.61 -6.21
N ARG A 55 16.58 3.69 -5.60
CA ARG A 55 17.07 2.84 -4.51
C ARG A 55 18.26 1.99 -4.97
N ASP A 56 18.18 1.40 -6.16
CA ASP A 56 19.25 0.56 -6.70
C ASP A 56 20.50 1.39 -7.05
N SER A 57 20.34 2.62 -7.55
CA SER A 57 21.44 3.58 -7.75
C SER A 57 22.08 3.98 -6.42
N LEU A 58 21.26 4.28 -5.40
CA LEU A 58 21.70 4.61 -4.05
C LEU A 58 22.48 3.46 -3.40
N GLN A 59 22.03 2.21 -3.54
CA GLN A 59 22.77 1.04 -3.05
C GLN A 59 24.15 0.90 -3.72
N LYS A 60 24.26 1.15 -5.03
CA LYS A 60 25.54 1.05 -5.76
C LYS A 60 26.59 2.06 -5.28
N VAL A 61 26.18 3.23 -4.80
CA VAL A 61 27.10 4.26 -4.30
C VAL A 61 27.48 4.09 -2.82
N GLY A 62 26.87 3.11 -2.14
CA GLY A 62 27.23 2.69 -0.79
C GLY A 62 26.22 3.11 0.28
N LEU A 63 24.93 3.20 -0.05
CA LEU A 63 23.89 3.05 0.96
C LEU A 63 23.75 1.57 1.31
N ASP A 64 24.51 1.15 2.32
CA ASP A 64 24.48 -0.22 2.86
C ASP A 64 23.14 -0.54 3.53
N GLU A 65 22.83 -1.83 3.71
CA GLU A 65 21.63 -2.33 4.41
C GLU A 65 21.50 -1.83 5.87
N GLU A 66 22.59 -1.31 6.44
CA GLU A 66 22.64 -0.71 7.78
C GLU A 66 22.15 0.76 7.80
N SER A 67 21.84 1.33 6.64
CA SER A 67 21.21 2.66 6.54
C SER A 67 19.71 2.57 6.84
N TYR A 68 19.23 3.47 7.69
CA TYR A 68 17.82 3.54 8.04
C TYR A 68 17.08 4.30 6.93
N THR A 69 16.22 3.58 6.19
CA THR A 69 15.37 4.15 5.13
C THR A 69 13.90 4.07 5.53
N VAL A 70 13.22 5.22 5.52
CA VAL A 70 11.77 5.32 5.70
C VAL A 70 11.15 5.69 4.36
N VAL A 71 10.12 4.93 3.97
CA VAL A 71 9.30 5.23 2.79
C VAL A 71 7.90 5.53 3.30
N ALA A 72 7.44 6.77 3.08
CA ALA A 72 6.12 7.23 3.48
C ALA A 72 5.27 7.62 2.25
N ASP A 73 3.97 7.48 2.36
CA ASP A 73 3.03 7.99 1.36
C ASP A 73 2.96 9.52 1.41
N ALA A 74 3.18 10.15 0.25
CA ALA A 74 2.91 11.57 0.06
C ALA A 74 1.65 11.73 -0.79
N GLU A 75 0.63 12.37 -0.23
CA GLU A 75 -0.62 12.66 -0.94
C GLU A 75 -0.43 13.73 -2.02
N THR A 76 0.44 14.71 -1.75
CA THR A 76 0.74 15.79 -2.69
C THR A 76 2.19 16.25 -2.56
N VAL A 77 2.82 16.51 -3.69
CA VAL A 77 4.15 17.13 -3.79
C VAL A 77 4.00 18.29 -4.76
N ALA A 78 4.41 19.49 -4.34
CA ALA A 78 4.38 20.69 -5.18
C ALA A 78 5.82 21.14 -5.46
N SER A 79 6.43 20.59 -6.51
CA SER A 79 7.75 20.97 -7.00
C SER A 79 7.79 20.85 -8.52
N ARG A 80 8.44 21.82 -9.17
CA ARG A 80 8.63 21.80 -10.63
C ARG A 80 9.56 20.68 -11.07
N GLN A 81 10.64 20.45 -10.32
CA GLN A 81 11.57 19.34 -10.59
C GLN A 81 10.88 17.99 -10.40
N PHE A 82 9.97 17.87 -9.41
CA PHE A 82 9.18 16.66 -9.24
C PHE A 82 8.23 16.40 -10.42
N ASP A 83 7.59 17.45 -10.94
CA ASP A 83 6.71 17.34 -12.11
C ASP A 83 7.50 16.88 -13.36
N GLU A 84 8.69 17.45 -13.58
CA GLU A 84 9.61 17.06 -14.66
C GLU A 84 10.07 15.60 -14.52
N LEU A 85 10.49 15.20 -13.31
CA LEU A 85 10.88 13.82 -12.99
C LEU A 85 9.72 12.84 -13.19
N GLN A 86 8.49 13.24 -12.84
CA GLN A 86 7.31 12.42 -13.07
C GLN A 86 7.04 12.19 -14.56
N GLU A 87 7.19 13.22 -15.40
CA GLU A 87 7.00 13.11 -16.85
C GLU A 87 8.05 12.22 -17.52
N GLU A 88 9.32 12.32 -17.09
CA GLU A 88 10.43 11.48 -17.56
C GLU A 88 10.15 10.00 -17.28
N TYR A 89 9.90 9.67 -16.02
CA TYR A 89 9.61 8.30 -15.61
C TYR A 89 8.27 7.80 -16.17
N ALA A 90 7.28 8.66 -16.41
CA ALA A 90 6.03 8.28 -17.09
C ALA A 90 6.21 7.97 -18.59
N THR A 91 7.22 8.53 -19.23
CA THR A 91 7.50 8.33 -20.66
C THR A 91 8.37 7.10 -20.91
N GLU A 92 9.31 6.80 -19.99
CA GLU A 92 10.18 5.62 -20.09
C GLU A 92 9.48 4.31 -19.71
N SER A 93 8.46 4.35 -18.86
CA SER A 93 7.76 3.15 -18.38
C SER A 93 6.41 2.91 -19.08
N VAL A 94 6.46 2.37 -20.30
CA VAL A 94 5.34 1.57 -20.85
C VAL A 94 5.33 0.15 -20.23
N GLU A 95 6.38 -0.21 -19.49
CA GLU A 95 6.43 -1.43 -18.67
C GLU A 95 5.92 -1.12 -17.26
N GLU A 96 4.65 -1.50 -17.03
CA GLU A 96 3.97 -1.79 -15.76
C GLU A 96 4.35 -0.94 -14.53
N GLU A 97 3.36 -0.24 -13.94
CA GLU A 97 3.47 0.28 -12.56
C GLU A 97 3.91 -0.86 -11.61
N GLN A 98 5.21 -0.99 -11.36
CA GLN A 98 5.75 -1.97 -10.41
C GLN A 98 5.40 -1.52 -9.00
N ILE A 99 4.26 -2.01 -8.52
CA ILE A 99 3.81 -1.84 -7.15
C ILE A 99 4.63 -2.80 -6.28
N SER A 100 5.36 -2.25 -5.30
CA SER A 100 6.16 -3.08 -4.39
C SER A 100 5.29 -4.14 -3.69
N HIS A 101 5.87 -5.31 -3.40
CA HIS A 101 5.15 -6.39 -2.69
C HIS A 101 4.58 -5.92 -1.35
N GLN A 102 5.34 -5.09 -0.62
CA GLN A 102 4.88 -4.49 0.63
C GLN A 102 3.68 -3.56 0.42
N GLU A 103 3.62 -2.79 -0.67
CA GLU A 103 2.48 -1.94 -0.97
C GLU A 103 1.22 -2.74 -1.31
N LEU A 104 1.34 -3.86 -2.04
CA LEU A 104 0.21 -4.75 -2.29
C LEU A 104 -0.36 -5.29 -0.99
N VAL A 105 0.50 -5.73 -0.07
CA VAL A 105 0.09 -6.24 1.24
C VAL A 105 -0.59 -5.15 2.07
N THR A 106 0.03 -3.97 2.19
CA THR A 106 -0.55 -2.84 2.93
C THR A 106 -1.89 -2.41 2.36
N GLN A 107 -2.01 -2.29 1.03
CA GLN A 107 -3.27 -1.92 0.39
C GLN A 107 -4.36 -3.00 0.61
N ALA A 108 -3.99 -4.28 0.63
CA ALA A 108 -4.91 -5.35 0.98
C ALA A 108 -5.39 -5.26 2.43
N GLU A 109 -4.50 -4.90 3.36
CA GLU A 109 -4.84 -4.69 4.77
C GLU A 109 -5.73 -3.47 4.97
N GLU A 110 -5.44 -2.34 4.32
CA GLU A 110 -6.25 -1.12 4.38
C GLU A 110 -7.67 -1.33 3.85
N LEU A 111 -7.81 -2.10 2.78
CA LEU A 111 -9.11 -2.45 2.20
C LEU A 111 -9.86 -3.51 3.00
N THR A 112 -9.21 -4.15 3.98
CA THR A 112 -9.82 -5.18 4.84
C THR A 112 -10.29 -4.55 6.16
N PRO A 113 -11.60 -4.29 6.32
CA PRO A 113 -12.11 -3.75 7.58
C PRO A 113 -11.91 -4.75 8.72
N THR A 114 -11.86 -4.24 9.96
CA THR A 114 -11.74 -5.07 11.16
C THR A 114 -12.79 -6.19 11.15
N PHE A 115 -12.42 -7.40 11.60
CA PHE A 115 -13.29 -8.58 11.62
C PHE A 115 -14.72 -8.31 12.14
N SER A 116 -14.84 -7.53 13.23
CA SER A 116 -16.15 -7.18 13.80
C SER A 116 -17.01 -6.37 12.83
N VAL A 117 -16.43 -5.41 12.11
CA VAL A 117 -17.13 -4.58 11.13
C VAL A 117 -17.53 -5.42 9.94
N PHE A 118 -16.58 -6.18 9.38
CA PHE A 118 -16.82 -7.12 8.29
C PHE A 118 -18.00 -8.05 8.63
N PHE A 119 -17.91 -8.78 9.75
CA PHE A 119 -18.89 -9.79 10.12
C PHE A 119 -20.28 -9.19 10.38
N THR A 120 -20.34 -8.03 11.04
CA THR A 120 -21.62 -7.34 11.30
C THR A 120 -22.26 -6.85 10.00
N MET A 121 -21.50 -6.22 9.12
CA MET A 121 -22.00 -5.76 7.82
C MET A 121 -22.44 -6.91 6.93
N THR A 122 -21.72 -8.04 6.93
CA THR A 122 -22.12 -9.26 6.24
C THR A 122 -23.44 -9.80 6.78
N LEU A 123 -23.62 -9.81 8.10
CA LEU A 123 -24.87 -10.24 8.73
C LEU A 123 -26.05 -9.34 8.31
N ILE A 124 -25.86 -8.03 8.39
CA ILE A 124 -26.87 -7.04 7.98
C ILE A 124 -27.22 -7.21 6.49
N SER A 125 -26.21 -7.34 5.63
CA SER A 125 -26.39 -7.58 4.19
C SER A 125 -27.22 -8.85 3.93
N ALA A 126 -26.92 -9.95 4.63
CA ALA A 126 -27.67 -11.20 4.49
C ALA A 126 -29.14 -11.05 4.91
N VAL A 127 -29.41 -10.36 6.02
CA VAL A 127 -30.78 -10.09 6.48
C VAL A 127 -31.54 -9.24 5.45
N VAL A 128 -30.92 -8.16 4.96
CA VAL A 128 -31.52 -7.26 3.96
C VAL A 128 -31.76 -8.00 2.64
N ALA A 129 -30.84 -8.87 2.23
CA ALA A 129 -31.00 -9.72 1.05
C ALA A 129 -32.19 -10.67 1.19
N THR A 130 -32.31 -11.37 2.32
CA THR A 130 -33.45 -12.25 2.60
C THR A 130 -34.78 -11.48 2.58
N VAL A 131 -34.83 -10.32 3.23
CA VAL A 131 -36.03 -9.45 3.18
C VAL A 131 -36.34 -9.00 1.76
N GLY A 132 -35.32 -8.60 0.98
CA GLY A 132 -35.48 -8.21 -0.41
C GLY A 132 -36.06 -9.32 -1.28
N LEU A 133 -35.65 -10.57 -1.06
CA LEU A 133 -36.21 -11.75 -1.72
C LEU A 133 -37.65 -12.03 -1.29
N LEU A 134 -37.96 -11.95 0.01
CA LEU A 134 -39.32 -12.14 0.53
C LEU A 134 -40.30 -11.06 0.04
N LEU A 135 -39.81 -9.85 -0.19
CA LEU A 135 -40.57 -8.73 -0.74
C LEU A 135 -40.61 -8.70 -2.26
N ASP A 136 -39.99 -9.67 -2.95
CA ASP A 136 -39.86 -9.71 -4.42
C ASP A 136 -39.32 -8.38 -4.98
N SER A 137 -38.33 -7.79 -4.30
CA SER A 137 -37.78 -6.48 -4.64
C SER A 137 -36.31 -6.59 -5.10
N PRO A 138 -36.07 -6.64 -6.42
CA PRO A 138 -34.72 -6.65 -6.96
C PRO A 138 -33.87 -5.46 -6.49
N ALA A 139 -34.48 -4.29 -6.29
CA ALA A 139 -33.78 -3.10 -5.82
C ALA A 139 -33.19 -3.30 -4.40
N VAL A 140 -33.93 -3.94 -3.49
CA VAL A 140 -33.45 -4.23 -2.13
C VAL A 140 -32.35 -5.29 -2.15
N VAL A 141 -32.50 -6.31 -3.01
CA VAL A 141 -31.47 -7.34 -3.19
C VAL A 141 -30.18 -6.74 -3.74
N VAL A 142 -30.25 -5.87 -4.75
CA VAL A 142 -29.07 -5.17 -5.28
C VAL A 142 -28.46 -4.24 -4.22
N GLY A 143 -29.28 -3.50 -3.47
CA GLY A 143 -28.82 -2.65 -2.38
C GLY A 143 -28.06 -3.42 -1.29
N SER A 144 -28.46 -4.66 -1.01
CA SER A 144 -27.78 -5.52 -0.03
C SER A 144 -26.33 -5.86 -0.41
N MET A 145 -26.01 -5.92 -1.72
CA MET A 145 -24.65 -6.21 -2.22
C MET A 145 -23.66 -5.09 -1.90
N VAL A 146 -24.14 -3.86 -1.73
CA VAL A 146 -23.30 -2.69 -1.42
C VAL A 146 -22.89 -2.66 0.06
N ILE A 147 -23.63 -3.34 0.93
CA ILE A 147 -23.46 -3.25 2.39
C ILE A 147 -22.25 -4.07 2.87
N ALA A 148 -22.02 -5.27 2.33
CA ALA A 148 -20.98 -6.16 2.81
C ALA A 148 -19.62 -5.87 2.15
N PRO A 149 -18.57 -5.53 2.91
CA PRO A 149 -17.24 -5.21 2.36
C PRO A 149 -16.44 -6.49 2.05
N LEU A 150 -16.86 -7.23 1.02
CA LEU A 150 -16.27 -8.52 0.64
C LEU A 150 -14.95 -8.40 -0.15
N ILE A 151 -14.68 -7.21 -0.72
CA ILE A 151 -13.53 -6.98 -1.62
C ILE A 151 -12.20 -7.13 -0.87
N GLY A 152 -12.06 -6.55 0.33
CA GLY A 152 -10.83 -6.62 1.12
C GLY A 152 -10.36 -8.06 1.40
N PRO A 153 -11.19 -8.92 2.01
CA PRO A 153 -10.84 -10.33 2.24
C PRO A 153 -10.51 -11.14 0.97
N ALA A 154 -11.13 -10.80 -0.16
CA ALA A 154 -10.83 -11.44 -1.45
C ALA A 154 -9.47 -11.01 -2.01
N LEU A 155 -9.16 -9.71 -1.95
CA LEU A 155 -7.86 -9.17 -2.33
C LEU A 155 -6.75 -9.68 -1.42
N SER A 156 -6.97 -9.69 -0.10
CA SER A 156 -6.02 -10.22 0.89
C SER A 156 -5.65 -11.68 0.61
N ALA A 157 -6.63 -12.54 0.34
CA ALA A 157 -6.36 -13.93 -0.06
C ALA A 157 -5.58 -14.03 -1.38
N SER A 158 -5.91 -13.20 -2.36
CA SER A 158 -5.26 -13.21 -3.68
C SER A 158 -3.80 -12.74 -3.60
N ILE A 159 -3.56 -11.61 -2.93
CA ILE A 159 -2.24 -11.01 -2.75
C ILE A 159 -1.37 -11.90 -1.86
N GLY A 160 -1.89 -12.40 -0.75
CA GLY A 160 -1.18 -13.36 0.11
C GLY A 160 -0.72 -14.61 -0.65
N THR A 161 -1.51 -15.06 -1.64
CA THR A 161 -1.10 -16.17 -2.52
C THR A 161 0.05 -15.79 -3.45
N VAL A 162 -0.03 -14.61 -4.10
CA VAL A 162 0.99 -14.13 -5.05
C VAL A 162 2.33 -13.84 -4.37
N VAL A 163 2.30 -13.21 -3.19
CA VAL A 163 3.52 -12.86 -2.43
C VAL A 163 4.01 -14.00 -1.51
N ASN A 164 3.34 -15.16 -1.53
CA ASN A 164 3.63 -16.32 -0.69
C ASN A 164 3.63 -16.01 0.83
N ASP A 165 2.80 -15.06 1.25
CA ASP A 165 2.55 -14.76 2.65
C ASP A 165 1.35 -15.56 3.16
N ARG A 166 1.65 -16.59 3.97
CA ARG A 166 0.64 -17.51 4.49
C ARG A 166 -0.30 -16.85 5.50
N ASP A 167 0.16 -15.89 6.27
CA ASP A 167 -0.64 -15.28 7.33
C ASP A 167 -1.68 -14.34 6.73
N VAL A 168 -1.29 -13.55 5.72
CA VAL A 168 -2.20 -12.71 4.93
C VAL A 168 -3.22 -13.58 4.18
N PHE A 169 -2.77 -14.65 3.52
CA PHE A 169 -3.65 -15.59 2.82
C PHE A 169 -4.69 -16.23 3.77
N LEU A 170 -4.25 -16.78 4.89
CA LEU A 170 -5.12 -17.45 5.85
C LEU A 170 -6.12 -16.48 6.47
N THR A 171 -5.73 -15.22 6.68
CA THR A 171 -6.62 -14.17 7.17
C THR A 171 -7.75 -13.90 6.19
N GLY A 172 -7.44 -13.64 4.92
CA GLY A 172 -8.45 -13.44 3.87
C GLY A 172 -9.41 -14.64 3.73
N MET A 173 -8.86 -15.85 3.71
CA MET A 173 -9.64 -17.09 3.66
C MET A 173 -10.57 -17.26 4.88
N ARG A 174 -10.09 -16.98 6.09
CA ARG A 174 -10.87 -17.09 7.31
C ARG A 174 -12.04 -16.12 7.33
N TYR A 175 -11.83 -14.88 6.88
CA TYR A 175 -12.89 -13.88 6.77
C TYR A 175 -13.97 -14.35 5.78
N GLN A 176 -13.58 -14.85 4.60
CA GLN A 176 -14.55 -15.37 3.63
C GLN A 176 -15.37 -16.54 4.18
N PHE A 177 -14.73 -17.56 4.75
CA PHE A 177 -15.44 -18.72 5.29
C PHE A 177 -16.39 -18.35 6.44
N THR A 178 -15.93 -17.50 7.36
CA THR A 178 -16.76 -17.06 8.49
C THR A 178 -17.89 -16.14 8.04
N GLY A 179 -17.65 -15.26 7.06
CA GLY A 179 -18.67 -14.41 6.46
C GLY A 179 -19.75 -15.21 5.75
N VAL A 180 -19.38 -16.19 4.93
CA VAL A 180 -20.32 -17.09 4.24
C VAL A 180 -21.12 -17.91 5.25
N ALA A 181 -20.45 -18.55 6.20
CA ALA A 181 -21.13 -19.35 7.23
C ALA A 181 -22.09 -18.49 8.07
N GLY A 182 -21.64 -17.31 8.51
CA GLY A 182 -22.45 -16.35 9.25
C GLY A 182 -23.65 -15.86 8.46
N GLY A 183 -23.46 -15.52 7.18
CA GLY A 183 -24.54 -15.08 6.28
C GLY A 183 -25.60 -16.16 6.05
N ILE A 184 -25.19 -17.42 5.83
CA ILE A 184 -26.12 -18.56 5.69
C ILE A 184 -26.94 -18.74 6.97
N ILE A 185 -26.30 -18.67 8.15
CA ILE A 185 -26.98 -18.79 9.43
C ILE A 185 -27.98 -17.63 9.62
N ALA A 186 -27.58 -16.40 9.32
CA ALA A 186 -28.46 -15.24 9.40
C ALA A 186 -29.68 -15.40 8.49
N ALA A 187 -29.45 -15.77 7.24
CA ALA A 187 -30.51 -15.99 6.27
C ALA A 187 -31.46 -17.10 6.72
N ALA A 188 -30.95 -18.20 7.25
CA ALA A 188 -31.75 -19.32 7.75
C ALA A 188 -32.58 -18.98 9.00
N ILE A 189 -32.14 -18.01 9.82
CA ILE A 189 -32.91 -17.53 10.98
C ILE A 189 -34.04 -16.59 10.54
N VAL A 190 -33.83 -15.83 9.45
CA VAL A 190 -34.76 -14.79 8.98
C VAL A 190 -35.79 -15.32 7.99
N ALA A 191 -35.44 -16.32 7.18
CA ALA A 191 -36.31 -16.97 6.19
C ALA A 191 -37.39 -17.83 6.86
#